data_AF-A0A6H1KXZ6-F1
#
_entry.id   AF-A0A6H1KXZ6-F1
#
_cell.length_a   1.000
_cell.length_b   1.000
_cell.length_c   1.000
_cell.angle_alpha   90.00
_cell.angle_beta   90.00
_cell.angle_gamma   90.00
#
_symmetry.space_group_name_H-M   'P 1'
#
loop_
_entity.id
_entity.type
_entity.pdbx_description
1 polymer ?
#
loop_
_entity_poly.entity_id
_entity_poly.type
_entity_poly.pdbx_seq_one_letter_code
_entity_poly.pdbx_strand_id
1 'polypeptide(L)' 'MSVRSRAARERKTYIVRIARGMKRQHGHVRAADVAALAASTGLKTSYPEVCTVLARIGLHR' A
#
# COMPACT_ATOMS: atom_id res chain seq x y z
N MET A 1 -2.44 15.79 17.58
CA MET A 1 -2.35 14.60 16.71
C MET A 1 -1.09 13.82 17.05
N SER A 2 -1.17 12.52 17.36
CA SER A 2 0.01 11.74 17.79
C SER A 2 0.95 11.43 16.61
N VAL A 3 2.25 11.36 16.87
CA VAL A 3 3.28 10.94 15.89
C VAL A 3 2.96 9.56 15.30
N ARG A 4 2.38 8.66 16.09
CA ARG A 4 1.93 7.32 15.64
C ARG A 4 0.86 7.41 14.55
N SER A 5 -0.03 8.40 14.63
CA SER A 5 -1.07 8.64 13.62
C SER A 5 -0.49 9.16 12.30
N ARG A 6 0.59 9.95 12.36
CA ARG A 6 1.30 10.46 11.18
C ARG A 6 2.05 9.34 10.46
N ALA A 7 2.83 8.54 11.17
CA ALA A 7 3.54 7.39 10.59
C ALA A 7 2.58 6.37 9.95
N ALA A 8 1.42 6.13 10.56
CA ALA A 8 0.38 5.29 9.95
C ALA A 8 -0.22 5.90 8.67
N ARG A 9 -0.43 7.23 8.62
CA ARG A 9 -0.89 7.90 7.39
C ARG A 9 0.16 7.85 6.29
N GLU A 10 1.42 8.13 6.61
CA GLU A 10 2.52 8.10 5.65
C GLU A 10 2.67 6.71 5.02
N ARG A 11 2.58 5.64 5.82
CA ARG A 11 2.56 4.25 5.30
C ARG A 11 1.42 4.01 4.32
N LYS A 12 0.20 4.42 4.67
CA LYS A 12 -0.97 4.28 3.79
C LYS A 12 -0.80 5.05 2.48
N THR A 13 -0.33 6.29 2.56
CA THR A 13 -0.05 7.11 1.37
C THR A 13 0.97 6.43 0.46
N TYR A 14 2.01 5.82 1.04
CA TYR A 14 3.03 5.11 0.28
C TYR A 14 2.47 3.87 -0.44
N ILE A 15 1.70 3.04 0.27
CA ILE A 15 1.02 1.86 -0.31
C ILE A 15 0.12 2.28 -1.48
N VAL A 16 -0.69 3.32 -1.31
CA VAL A 16 -1.56 3.86 -2.36
C VAL A 16 -0.74 4.30 -3.58
N ARG A 17 0.41 4.93 -3.35
CA ARG A 17 1.27 5.44 -4.42
C ARG A 17 1.89 4.29 -5.24
N ILE A 18 2.37 3.23 -4.58
CA ILE A 18 2.84 2.01 -5.25
C ILE A 18 1.71 1.40 -6.07
N ALA A 19 0.54 1.18 -5.45
CA ALA A 19 -0.60 0.54 -6.10
C ALA A 19 -1.07 1.29 -7.35
N ARG A 20 -1.13 2.63 -7.29
CA ARG A 20 -1.47 3.47 -8.45
C ARG A 20 -0.39 3.41 -9.54
N GLY A 21 0.89 3.39 -9.16
CA GLY A 21 1.99 3.20 -10.09
C GLY A 21 1.88 1.88 -10.83
N MET A 22 1.70 0.77 -10.10
CA MET A 22 1.51 -0.56 -10.67
C MET A 22 0.28 -0.63 -11.58
N LYS A 23 -0.86 -0.06 -11.17
CA LYS A 23 -2.08 -0.04 -11.99
C LYS A 23 -1.83 0.67 -13.34
N ARG A 24 -1.04 1.75 -13.34
CA ARG A 24 -0.69 2.49 -14.57
C ARG A 24 0.30 1.73 -15.45
N GLN A 25 1.28 1.05 -14.86
CA GLN A 25 2.32 0.33 -15.60
C GLN A 25 1.85 -1.03 -16.14
N HIS A 26 1.10 -1.79 -15.35
CA HIS A 26 0.75 -3.18 -15.64
C HIS A 26 -0.75 -3.40 -15.88
N GLY A 27 -1.59 -2.37 -15.70
CA GLY A 27 -3.05 -2.48 -15.85
C GLY A 27 -3.75 -3.24 -14.71
N HIS A 28 -3.01 -3.85 -13.79
CA HIS A 28 -3.54 -4.60 -12.64
C HIS A 28 -2.69 -4.38 -11.38
N VAL A 29 -3.24 -4.75 -10.22
CA VAL A 29 -2.59 -4.63 -8.91
C VAL A 29 -2.81 -5.93 -8.15
N ARG A 30 -1.72 -6.53 -7.64
CA ARG A 30 -1.79 -7.65 -6.71
C ARG A 30 -1.29 -7.20 -5.36
N ALA A 31 -2.02 -7.54 -4.29
CA ALA A 31 -1.62 -7.15 -2.93
C ALA A 31 -0.25 -7.72 -2.53
N ALA A 32 0.10 -8.92 -3.02
CA ALA A 32 1.38 -9.54 -2.75
C ALA A 32 2.55 -8.70 -3.31
N ASP A 33 2.44 -8.24 -4.54
CA ASP A 33 3.47 -7.42 -5.19
C ASP A 33 3.62 -6.05 -4.52
N VAL A 34 2.49 -5.44 -4.14
CA VAL A 34 2.50 -4.17 -3.39
C VAL A 34 3.16 -4.36 -2.02
N ALA A 35 2.89 -5.47 -1.33
CA ALA A 35 3.52 -5.79 -0.05
C ALA A 35 5.02 -6.07 -0.20
N ALA A 36 5.42 -6.79 -1.25
CA ALA A 36 6.83 -7.06 -1.54
C ALA A 36 7.61 -5.77 -1.84
N LEU A 37 7.04 -4.86 -2.66
CA LEU A 37 7.63 -3.55 -2.94
C LEU A 37 7.66 -2.64 -1.71
N ALA A 38 6.62 -2.67 -0.88
CA ALA A 38 6.62 -1.93 0.37
C ALA A 38 7.74 -2.45 1.30
N ALA A 39 7.89 -3.77 1.42
CA ALA A 39 8.95 -4.40 2.21
C ALA A 39 10.35 -4.07 1.67
N SER A 40 10.56 -4.09 0.36
CA SER A 40 11.86 -3.78 -0.25
C SER A 40 12.30 -2.33 -0.03
N THR A 41 11.36 -1.43 0.27
CA THR A 41 11.63 -0.02 0.58
C THR A 41 11.80 0.24 2.09
N GLY A 42 11.85 -0.82 2.90
CA GLY A 42 11.99 -0.74 4.36
C GLY A 42 10.68 -0.37 5.09
N LEU A 43 9.55 -0.35 4.39
CA LEU A 43 8.27 -0.01 4.99
C LEU A 43 7.73 -1.20 5.81
N LYS A 44 7.62 -1.01 7.13
CA LYS A 44 6.97 -2.00 8.02
C LYS A 44 5.46 -2.03 7.76
N THR A 45 5.06 -2.94 6.88
CA THR A 45 3.67 -3.20 6.49
C THR A 45 3.39 -4.70 6.50
N SER A 46 2.12 -5.05 6.60
CA SER A 46 1.65 -6.44 6.57
C SER A 46 0.68 -6.65 5.40
N TYR A 47 0.60 -7.87 4.90
CA TYR A 47 -0.34 -8.21 3.82
C TYR A 47 -1.80 -7.80 4.12
N PRO A 48 -2.37 -8.03 5.33
CA PRO A 48 -3.72 -7.58 5.66
C PRO A 48 -3.89 -6.06 5.60
N GLU A 49 -2.87 -5.31 6.02
CA GLU A 49 -2.87 -3.85 5.98
C GLU A 49 -2.88 -3.36 4.53
N VAL A 50 -2.09 -3.98 3.66
CA VAL A 50 -2.07 -3.69 2.23
C VAL A 50 -3.43 -3.99 1.60
N CYS A 51 -4.01 -5.17 1.83
CA CYS A 51 -5.34 -5.53 1.33
C CYS A 51 -6.40 -4.52 1.78
N THR A 52 -6.38 -4.12 3.06
CA THR A 52 -7.31 -3.12 3.59
C THR A 52 -7.17 -1.77 2.88
N VAL A 53 -5.94 -1.32 2.64
CA VAL A 53 -5.68 -0.06 1.94
C VAL A 53 -6.14 -0.15 0.49
N LEU A 54 -5.86 -1.26 -0.20
CA LEU A 54 -6.24 -1.47 -1.60
C LEU A 54 -7.76 -1.59 -1.76
N ALA A 55 -8.45 -2.28 -0.84
CA ALA A 55 -9.91 -2.40 -0.83
C ALA A 55 -10.58 -1.02 -0.66
N ARG A 56 -10.04 -0.17 0.23
CA ARG A 56 -10.54 1.21 0.44
C ARG A 56 -10.45 2.09 -0.79
N ILE A 57 -9.51 1.82 -1.70
CA ILE A 57 -9.33 2.59 -2.95
C ILE A 57 -9.88 1.86 -4.18
N GLY A 58 -10.59 0.75 -4.00
CA GLY A 58 -11.20 -0.01 -5.09
C GLY A 58 -10.21 -0.75 -6.00
N LEU A 59 -8.99 -1.00 -5.52
CA LEU A 59 -7.95 -1.72 -6.28
C LEU A 59 -7.77 -3.18 -5.84
N HIS A 60 -8.55 -3.64 -4.85
CA HIS A 60 -8.60 -5.02 -4.38
C HIS A 60 -10.04 -5.36 -3.99
N ARG A 61 -10.46 -6.58 -4.31
CA ARG A 61 -11.78 -7.12 -3.97
C ARG A 61 -11.63 -8.32 -3.07
#